data_AF-A0A1G6PEN5-F1
#
_entry.id   AF-A0A1G6PEN5-F1
#
_cell.length_a   1.000
_cell.length_b   1.000
_cell.length_c   1.000
_cell.angle_alpha   90.00
_cell.angle_beta   90.00
_cell.angle_gamma   90.00
#
_symmetry.space_group_name_H-M   'P 1'
#
loop_
_entity.id
_entity.type
_entity.pdbx_description
1 polymer ?
#
loop_
_entity_poly.entity_id
_entity_poly.type
_entity_poly.pdbx_seq_one_letter_code
_entity_poly.pdbx_strand_id
1 'polypeptide(L)'
;MAKSEKHKGELDYSTVVTINAKRYRELVAKVESLANTENGFDGDVFYVLANYAEGSLLDEELALMKADVATRQEHHLHHQKFLARLDQIRKGLEQGNPQINKEIVAFLDGWYNEHFVGFHGLSM
;
A
#
# COMPACT_ATOMS: atom_id res chain seq x y z
N MET A 1 -13.10 -20.99 -38.91
CA MET A 1 -12.62 -21.03 -37.51
C MET A 1 -11.93 -19.71 -37.22
N ALA A 2 -12.59 -18.82 -36.49
CA ALA A 2 -12.01 -17.53 -36.12
C ALA A 2 -10.96 -17.75 -35.02
N LYS A 3 -9.73 -17.32 -35.28
CA LYS A 3 -8.69 -17.18 -34.26
C LYS A 3 -9.12 -16.04 -33.34
N SER A 4 -9.42 -16.33 -32.07
CA SER A 4 -9.59 -15.24 -31.10
C SER A 4 -8.21 -14.66 -30.79
N GLU A 5 -8.05 -13.39 -31.12
CA GLU A 5 -6.88 -12.60 -30.76
C GLU A 5 -6.84 -12.47 -29.23
N LYS A 6 -5.77 -13.01 -28.61
CA LYS A 6 -5.48 -12.77 -27.20
C LYS A 6 -5.33 -11.26 -27.00
N HIS A 7 -6.23 -10.66 -26.23
CA HIS A 7 -6.07 -9.30 -25.73
C HIS A 7 -4.71 -9.19 -25.02
N LYS A 8 -3.85 -8.32 -25.54
CA LYS A 8 -2.67 -7.81 -24.85
C LYS A 8 -3.17 -6.91 -23.71
N GLY A 9 -2.79 -7.18 -22.46
CA GLY A 9 -2.59 -6.09 -21.50
C GLY A 9 -3.09 -6.23 -20.07
N GLU A 10 -3.85 -7.26 -19.68
CA GLU A 10 -4.18 -7.45 -18.26
C GLU A 10 -3.08 -8.25 -17.58
N LEU A 11 -2.40 -7.63 -16.61
CA LEU A 11 -1.51 -8.34 -15.69
C LEU A 11 -2.36 -9.28 -14.83
N ASP A 12 -1.85 -10.48 -14.56
CA ASP A 12 -2.50 -11.37 -13.61
C ASP A 12 -2.36 -10.84 -12.17
N TYR A 13 -3.22 -11.33 -11.28
CA TYR A 13 -3.29 -10.90 -9.89
C TYR A 13 -1.96 -11.03 -9.13
N SER A 14 -1.23 -12.14 -9.31
CA SER A 14 0.04 -12.37 -8.62
C SER A 14 1.11 -11.36 -9.07
N THR A 15 1.11 -11.03 -10.37
CA THR A 15 1.98 -9.99 -10.92
C THR A 15 1.67 -8.61 -10.33
N VAL A 16 0.39 -8.22 -10.24
CA VAL A 16 -0.03 -6.93 -9.65
C VAL A 16 0.41 -6.83 -8.19
N VAL A 17 0.11 -7.84 -7.38
CA VAL A 17 0.47 -7.92 -5.96
C VAL A 17 1.99 -7.84 -5.77
N THR A 18 2.78 -8.54 -6.60
CA THR A 18 4.25 -8.52 -6.51
C THR A 18 4.82 -7.14 -6.84
N ILE A 19 4.31 -6.48 -7.88
CA ILE A 19 4.73 -5.13 -8.27
C ILE A 19 4.41 -4.14 -7.14
N ASN A 20 3.20 -4.23 -6.57
CA ASN A 20 2.77 -3.35 -5.50
C ASN A 20 3.55 -3.58 -4.20
N ALA A 21 3.83 -4.83 -3.84
CA ALA A 21 4.67 -5.15 -2.69
C ALA A 21 6.07 -4.54 -2.83
N LYS A 22 6.67 -4.62 -4.02
CA LYS A 22 7.96 -4.00 -4.30
C LYS A 22 7.91 -2.48 -4.17
N ARG A 23 6.94 -1.83 -4.82
CA ARG A 23 6.72 -0.37 -4.74
C ARG A 23 6.51 0.07 -3.29
N TYR A 24 5.76 -0.71 -2.52
CA TYR A 24 5.52 -0.43 -1.12
C TYR A 24 6.81 -0.49 -0.30
N ARG A 25 7.66 -1.51 -0.50
CA ARG A 25 8.97 -1.59 0.18
C ARG A 25 9.90 -0.43 -0.17
N GLU A 26 9.94 -0.03 -1.43
CA GLU A 26 10.68 1.17 -1.87
C GLU A 26 10.18 2.43 -1.15
N LEU A 27 8.86 2.53 -0.94
CA LEU A 27 8.23 3.60 -0.19
C LEU A 27 8.56 3.55 1.31
N VAL A 28 8.55 2.39 1.97
CA VAL A 28 8.95 2.27 3.38
C VAL A 28 10.38 2.77 3.56
N ALA A 29 11.31 2.31 2.71
CA ALA A 29 12.70 2.74 2.76
C ALA A 29 12.86 4.25 2.54
N LYS A 30 12.07 4.85 1.63
CA LYS A 30 12.06 6.31 1.43
C LYS A 30 11.56 7.05 2.68
N VAL A 31 10.49 6.57 3.30
CA VAL A 31 9.93 7.15 4.52
C VAL A 31 10.91 7.04 5.69
N GLU A 32 11.57 5.89 5.86
CA GLU A 32 12.65 5.71 6.84
C GLU A 32 13.79 6.68 6.62
N SER A 33 14.22 6.88 5.37
CA SER A 33 15.29 7.82 5.06
C SER A 33 14.91 9.26 5.45
N LEU A 34 13.66 9.67 5.21
CA LEU A 34 13.16 11.00 5.56
C LEU A 34 13.05 11.17 7.08
N ALA A 35 12.64 10.12 7.78
CA ALA A 35 12.53 10.09 9.24
C ALA A 35 13.84 10.36 9.98
N ASN A 36 14.97 10.02 9.36
CA ASN A 36 16.30 10.14 9.95
C ASN A 36 17.01 11.47 9.64
N THR A 37 16.34 12.42 8.98
CA THR A 37 16.91 13.75 8.68
C THR A 37 16.64 14.75 9.82
N GLU A 38 17.56 15.70 10.04
CA GLU A 38 17.45 16.73 11.11
C GLU A 38 16.22 17.64 10.95
N ASN A 39 15.67 17.75 9.73
CA ASN A 39 14.49 18.57 9.44
C ASN A 39 13.16 17.83 9.70
N GLY A 40 13.20 16.53 10.03
CA GLY A 40 12.01 15.74 10.29
C GLY A 40 11.11 15.55 9.06
N PHE A 41 9.85 15.17 9.32
CA PHE A 41 8.85 14.92 8.29
C PHE A 41 8.17 16.24 7.90
N ASP A 42 8.74 17.00 6.98
CA ASP A 42 7.95 17.98 6.23
C ASP A 42 6.96 17.21 5.34
N GLY A 43 5.78 17.79 5.07
CA GLY A 43 4.58 17.13 4.50
C GLY A 43 4.72 16.21 3.28
N ASP A 44 5.91 16.14 2.67
CA ASP A 44 6.34 15.24 1.61
C ASP A 44 6.06 13.75 1.90
N VAL A 45 6.19 13.28 3.15
CA VAL A 45 5.91 11.87 3.47
C VAL A 45 4.45 11.52 3.26
N PHE A 46 3.51 12.38 3.68
CA PHE A 46 2.09 12.11 3.48
C PHE A 46 1.77 12.04 1.98
N TYR A 47 2.33 12.94 1.16
CA TYR A 47 2.14 12.90 -0.29
C TYR A 47 2.70 11.62 -0.92
N VAL A 48 3.86 11.14 -0.45
CA VAL A 48 4.43 9.86 -0.92
C VAL A 48 3.50 8.68 -0.57
N LEU A 49 2.95 8.65 0.66
CA LEU A 49 2.03 7.61 1.11
C LEU A 49 0.68 7.64 0.37
N ALA A 50 0.12 8.83 0.18
CA ALA A 50 -1.13 9.03 -0.54
C ALA A 50 -1.01 8.61 -2.02
N ASN A 51 0.10 8.96 -2.68
CA ASN A 51 0.35 8.60 -4.06
C ASN A 51 0.46 7.08 -4.26
N TYR A 52 1.02 6.36 -3.29
CA TYR A 52 0.99 4.88 -3.32
C TYR A 52 -0.43 4.34 -3.18
N ALA A 53 -1.22 4.91 -2.27
CA ALA A 53 -2.55 4.42 -1.93
C ALA A 53 -3.54 4.58 -3.09
N GLU A 54 -3.49 5.68 -3.84
CA GLU A 54 -4.44 5.95 -4.93
C GLU A 54 -4.33 4.96 -6.09
N GLY A 55 -3.11 4.57 -6.48
CA GLY A 55 -2.92 3.65 -7.60
C GLY A 55 -2.90 2.18 -7.19
N SER A 56 -2.08 1.84 -6.20
CA SER A 56 -1.72 0.44 -5.92
C SER A 56 -2.90 -0.33 -5.32
N LEU A 57 -3.66 0.29 -4.43
CA LEU A 57 -4.81 -0.35 -3.81
C LEU A 57 -5.91 -0.63 -4.84
N LEU A 58 -6.18 0.33 -5.72
CA LEU A 58 -7.17 0.17 -6.79
C LEU A 58 -6.76 -0.94 -7.77
N ASP A 59 -5.48 -1.00 -8.16
CA ASP A 59 -4.97 -2.04 -9.04
C ASP A 59 -5.19 -3.45 -8.45
N GLU A 60 -4.95 -3.62 -7.14
CA GLU A 60 -5.21 -4.89 -6.44
C GLU A 60 -6.70 -5.24 -6.42
N GLU A 61 -7.58 -4.28 -6.14
CA GLU A 61 -9.03 -4.50 -6.09
C GLU A 61 -9.61 -4.88 -7.46
N LEU A 62 -9.10 -4.26 -8.53
CA LEU A 62 -9.46 -4.61 -9.90
C LEU A 62 -8.95 -6.01 -10.27
N ALA A 63 -7.72 -6.34 -9.88
CA ALA A 63 -7.15 -7.66 -10.12
C ALA A 63 -7.86 -8.77 -9.33
N LEU A 64 -8.44 -8.45 -8.16
CA LEU A 64 -9.24 -9.34 -7.32
C LEU A 64 -10.67 -9.55 -7.79
N MET A 65 -11.16 -8.88 -8.84
CA MET A 65 -12.56 -8.98 -9.27
C MET A 65 -13.04 -10.41 -9.58
N LYS A 66 -12.12 -11.32 -9.90
CA LYS A 66 -12.41 -12.74 -10.17
C LYS A 66 -12.49 -13.62 -8.91
N ALA A 67 -12.09 -13.10 -7.75
CA ALA A 67 -12.23 -13.80 -6.47
C ALA A 67 -13.68 -13.78 -5.96
N ASP A 68 -13.98 -14.65 -5.00
CA ASP A 68 -15.29 -14.67 -4.38
C ASP A 68 -15.58 -13.39 -3.57
N VAL A 69 -16.86 -13.19 -3.25
CA VAL A 69 -17.32 -11.98 -2.58
C VAL A 69 -16.67 -11.81 -1.20
N ALA A 70 -16.47 -12.89 -0.45
CA ALA A 70 -15.95 -12.82 0.91
C ALA A 70 -14.48 -12.37 0.89
N THR A 71 -13.65 -12.97 0.04
CA THR A 71 -12.25 -12.54 -0.13
C THR A 71 -12.13 -11.09 -0.56
N ARG A 72 -12.97 -10.63 -1.50
CA ARG A 72 -12.94 -9.22 -1.94
C ARG A 72 -13.35 -8.27 -0.81
N GLN A 73 -14.36 -8.63 -0.02
CA GLN A 73 -14.79 -7.81 1.12
C GLN A 73 -13.73 -7.74 2.21
N GLU A 74 -13.07 -8.85 2.51
CA GLU A 74 -11.97 -8.91 3.49
C GLU A 74 -10.78 -8.06 3.03
N HIS A 75 -10.36 -8.22 1.78
CA HIS A 75 -9.29 -7.41 1.19
C HIS A 75 -9.61 -5.92 1.21
N HIS A 76 -10.83 -5.55 0.80
CA HIS A 76 -11.28 -4.16 0.84
C HIS A 76 -11.27 -3.57 2.25
N LEU A 77 -11.67 -4.36 3.25
CA LEU A 77 -11.63 -3.93 4.64
C LEU A 77 -10.19 -3.69 5.11
N HIS A 78 -9.23 -4.50 4.67
CA HIS A 78 -7.82 -4.26 4.93
C HIS A 78 -7.41 -2.90 4.37
N HIS A 79 -7.68 -2.64 3.09
CA HIS A 79 -7.36 -1.36 2.44
C HIS A 79 -8.00 -0.15 3.16
N GLN A 80 -9.26 -0.27 3.59
CA GLN A 80 -9.94 0.77 4.35
C GLN A 80 -9.25 1.07 5.70
N LYS A 81 -8.77 0.05 6.41
CA LYS A 81 -8.00 0.24 7.66
C LYS A 81 -6.69 1.00 7.40
N PHE A 82 -5.98 0.66 6.31
CA PHE A 82 -4.76 1.36 5.91
C PHE A 82 -5.03 2.84 5.63
N LEU A 83 -6.05 3.14 4.80
CA LEU A 83 -6.44 4.52 4.48
C LEU A 83 -6.86 5.33 5.71
N ALA A 84 -7.62 4.72 6.63
CA ALA A 84 -8.00 5.36 7.87
C ALA A 84 -6.78 5.71 8.75
N ARG A 85 -5.78 4.82 8.79
CA ARG A 85 -4.53 5.09 9.53
C ARG A 85 -3.68 6.16 8.85
N LEU A 86 -3.64 6.21 7.52
CA LEU A 86 -2.99 7.31 6.79
C LEU A 86 -3.61 8.67 7.11
N ASP A 87 -4.95 8.76 7.22
CA ASP A 87 -5.61 10.01 7.61
C ASP A 87 -5.26 10.43 9.05
N GLN A 88 -5.12 9.49 9.98
CA GLN A 88 -4.64 9.78 11.34
C GLN A 88 -3.20 10.30 11.34
N ILE A 89 -2.33 9.68 10.55
CA ILE A 89 -0.93 10.11 10.38
C ILE A 89 -0.88 11.53 9.82
N ARG A 90 -1.67 11.84 8.78
CA ARG A 90 -1.77 13.18 8.20
C ARG A 90 -2.11 14.22 9.26
N LYS A 91 -3.17 13.99 10.03
CA LYS A 91 -3.60 14.90 11.10
C LYS A 91 -2.54 15.06 12.19
N GLY A 92 -1.82 13.99 12.54
CA GLY A 92 -0.73 14.04 13.50
C GLY A 92 0.47 14.87 13.02
N LEU A 93 0.82 14.74 11.73
CA LEU A 93 1.86 15.54 11.08
C LEU A 93 1.48 17.03 11.02
N GLU A 94 0.24 17.35 10.64
CA GLU A 94 -0.29 18.74 10.62
C GLU A 94 -0.23 19.41 12.00
N GLN A 95 -0.33 18.63 13.08
CA GLN A 95 -0.25 19.11 14.46
C GLN A 95 1.18 19.17 15.01
N GLY A 96 2.19 18.79 14.22
CA GLY A 96 3.59 18.76 14.63
C GLY A 96 3.88 17.74 15.74
N ASN A 97 3.13 16.63 15.81
CA ASN A 97 3.34 15.61 16.83
C ASN A 97 4.63 14.81 16.52
N PRO A 98 5.74 14.98 17.28
CA PRO A 98 7.01 14.32 16.98
C PRO A 98 6.95 12.79 17.12
N GLN A 99 5.92 12.26 17.78
CA GLN A 99 5.73 10.83 17.98
C GLN A 99 5.12 10.14 16.77
N ILE A 100 4.39 10.88 15.93
CA ILE A 100 3.81 10.32 14.70
C ILE A 100 4.91 9.82 13.76
N ASN A 101 6.04 10.53 13.71
CA ASN A 101 7.20 10.22 12.87
C ASN A 101 7.76 8.82 13.13
N LYS A 102 7.84 8.42 14.41
CA LYS A 102 8.33 7.09 14.82
C LYS A 102 7.30 6.00 14.59
N GLU A 103 6.01 6.36 14.65
CA GLU A 103 4.91 5.42 14.44
C GLU A 103 4.70 5.08 12.96
N ILE A 104 5.05 5.98 12.03
CA ILE A 104 4.83 5.78 10.59
C ILE A 104 5.57 4.55 10.08
N VAL A 105 6.89 4.45 10.29
CA VAL A 105 7.69 3.32 9.79
C VAL A 105 7.18 2.00 10.36
N ALA A 106 6.98 1.93 11.68
CA ALA A 106 6.47 0.73 12.34
C ALA A 106 5.08 0.32 11.83
N PHE A 107 4.20 1.30 11.59
CA PHE A 107 2.91 1.05 10.95
C PHE A 107 3.07 0.49 9.54
N LEU A 108 3.94 1.10 8.72
CA LEU A 108 4.11 0.70 7.34
C LEU A 108 4.66 -0.73 7.23
N ASP A 109 5.62 -1.10 8.08
CA ASP A 109 6.14 -2.47 8.17
C ASP A 109 5.09 -3.45 8.68
N GLY A 110 4.30 -3.06 9.69
CA GLY A 110 3.19 -3.86 10.19
C GLY A 110 2.19 -4.17 9.09
N TRP A 111 1.79 -3.14 8.33
CA TRP A 111 0.92 -3.28 7.18
C TRP A 111 1.50 -4.19 6.10
N TYR A 112 2.80 -4.09 5.79
CA TYR A 112 3.42 -5.00 4.82
C TYR A 112 3.28 -6.46 5.23
N ASN A 113 3.56 -6.76 6.50
CA ASN A 113 3.48 -8.12 7.00
C ASN A 113 2.04 -8.64 7.06
N GLU A 114 1.08 -7.82 7.47
CA GLU A 114 -0.33 -8.22 7.53
C GLU A 114 -0.93 -8.39 6.12
N HIS A 115 -0.68 -7.43 5.23
CA HIS A 115 -1.32 -7.35 3.92
C HIS A 115 -0.60 -8.21 2.87
N PHE A 116 0.69 -7.97 2.64
CA PHE A 116 1.43 -8.66 1.58
C PHE A 116 1.86 -10.07 1.99
N VAL A 117 2.42 -10.25 3.18
CA VAL A 117 2.87 -11.57 3.63
C VAL A 117 1.68 -12.39 4.14
N GLY A 118 0.82 -11.80 4.97
CA GLY A 118 -0.31 -12.47 5.62
C GLY A 118 -1.47 -12.77 4.67
N PHE A 119 -2.11 -11.73 4.12
CA PHE A 119 -3.29 -11.90 3.25
C PHE A 119 -2.91 -12.44 1.87
N HIS A 120 -1.93 -11.81 1.21
CA HIS A 120 -1.53 -12.18 -0.15
C HIS A 120 -0.59 -13.39 -0.23
N GLY A 121 -0.01 -13.82 0.89
CA GLY A 121 0.87 -14.98 0.95
C GLY A 121 2.21 -14.79 0.23
N LEU A 122 2.71 -13.56 0.10
CA LEU A 122 4.04 -13.31 -0.47
C LEU A 122 5.12 -13.95 0.42
N SER A 123 5.75 -15.01 -0.07
CA SER A 123 6.95 -15.57 0.50
C SER A 123 8.13 -14.64 0.23
N MET A 124 8.83 -14.22 1.30
CA MET A 124 10.09 -13.46 1.20
C MET A 124 11.21 -14.29 0.53
#